data_AF-A0A2S8PY86-F1
#
_entry.id   AF-A0A2S8PY86-F1
#
_cell.length_a   1.000
_cell.length_b   1.000
_cell.length_c   1.000
_cell.angle_alpha   90.00
_cell.angle_beta   90.00
_cell.angle_gamma   90.00
#
_symmetry.space_group_name_H-M   'P 1'
#
loop_
_entity.id
_entity.type
_entity.pdbx_description
1 polymer ?
#
loop_
_entity_poly.entity_id
_entity_poly.type
_entity_poly.pdbx_seq_one_letter_code
_entity_poly.pdbx_strand_id
1 'polypeptide(L)'
;MGCLARTQQFPRPDAQISIEPQEAQIKHATFSLSGTALGLRTEEAVQAAKSLKTWEKALLRGDKRVRVVFGTKGGRPRDTTVVDRDKVIQAVRAAIKYANKNQGRLIDKPNLHSAIDRYRNIVREAGLTGKSSPHSLRYAYAVEAINYHLSKGFSRKEAEAMVSMDLGHGDGRGHYVARVYNRQGGHD
;
A
#
# COMPACT_ATOMS: atom_id res chain seq x y z
N MET A 1 -41.32 -34.79 -41.81
CA MET A 1 -40.97 -33.39 -42.17
C MET A 1 -41.70 -32.49 -41.17
N GLY A 2 -41.12 -31.65 -40.34
CA GLY A 2 -39.78 -31.08 -40.24
C GLY A 2 -39.92 -29.68 -39.62
N CYS A 3 -39.69 -29.61 -38.31
CA CYS A 3 -39.29 -28.45 -37.49
C CYS A 3 -40.10 -27.13 -37.52
N LEU A 4 -40.82 -26.86 -36.42
CA LEU A 4 -41.24 -25.53 -35.99
C LEU A 4 -40.02 -24.74 -35.47
N ALA A 5 -39.71 -23.61 -36.10
CA ALA A 5 -38.65 -22.71 -35.69
C ALA A 5 -39.00 -22.05 -34.35
N ARG A 6 -38.34 -22.48 -33.27
CA ARG A 6 -38.37 -21.85 -31.95
C ARG A 6 -37.37 -20.70 -31.95
N THR A 7 -37.85 -19.48 -31.86
CA THR A 7 -37.05 -18.29 -31.59
C THR A 7 -36.31 -18.47 -30.26
N GLN A 8 -34.99 -18.65 -30.31
CA GLN A 8 -34.15 -18.59 -29.12
C GLN A 8 -34.00 -17.11 -28.71
N GLN A 9 -34.73 -16.72 -27.68
CA GLN A 9 -34.48 -15.48 -26.95
C GLN A 9 -33.17 -15.67 -26.19
N PHE A 10 -32.08 -15.07 -26.66
CA PHE A 10 -30.84 -15.00 -25.88
C PHE A 10 -31.11 -14.21 -24.59
N PRO A 11 -30.77 -14.73 -23.41
CA PRO A 11 -30.80 -13.93 -22.19
C PRO A 11 -29.76 -12.81 -22.31
N ARG A 12 -30.16 -11.59 -21.94
CA ARG A 12 -29.23 -10.46 -21.80
C ARG A 12 -28.18 -10.84 -20.73
N PRO A 13 -26.89 -10.50 -20.92
CA PRO A 13 -25.93 -10.65 -19.85
C PRO A 13 -26.30 -9.64 -18.75
N ASP A 14 -26.95 -10.12 -17.71
CA ASP A 14 -27.01 -9.42 -16.44
C ASP A 14 -25.56 -9.19 -16.02
N ALA A 15 -25.16 -7.92 -16.03
CA ALA A 15 -23.89 -7.47 -15.49
C ALA A 15 -23.87 -7.82 -14.00
N GLN A 16 -23.35 -9.01 -13.68
CA GLN A 16 -22.88 -9.34 -12.35
C GLN A 16 -21.69 -8.42 -12.07
N ILE A 17 -21.98 -7.21 -11.60
CA ILE A 17 -21.02 -6.42 -10.85
C ILE A 17 -20.77 -7.24 -9.59
N SER A 18 -19.74 -8.08 -9.62
CA SER A 18 -19.23 -8.78 -8.45
C SER A 18 -18.86 -7.72 -7.42
N ILE A 19 -19.78 -7.43 -6.50
CA ILE A 19 -19.55 -6.53 -5.38
C ILE A 19 -18.59 -7.29 -4.48
N GLU A 20 -17.28 -7.04 -4.62
CA GLU A 20 -16.33 -7.62 -3.69
C GLU A 20 -16.76 -7.28 -2.26
N PRO A 21 -16.79 -8.26 -1.32
CA PRO A 21 -17.22 -8.04 0.04
C PRO A 21 -16.53 -6.81 0.62
N GLN A 22 -17.25 -5.99 1.38
CA GLN A 22 -16.72 -4.74 1.93
C GLN A 22 -15.41 -4.94 2.71
N GLU A 23 -15.22 -6.13 3.29
CA GLU A 23 -13.99 -6.57 3.94
C GLU A 23 -12.81 -6.86 3.00
N ALA A 24 -13.04 -7.33 1.77
CA ALA A 24 -12.02 -7.48 0.74
C ALA A 24 -11.52 -6.12 0.25
N GLN A 25 -12.41 -5.12 0.13
CA GLN A 25 -12.04 -3.74 -0.22
C GLN A 25 -11.21 -3.06 0.89
N ILE A 26 -11.52 -3.32 2.16
CA ILE A 26 -10.72 -2.86 3.32
C ILE A 26 -9.31 -3.42 3.26
N LYS A 27 -9.24 -4.73 3.05
CA LYS A 27 -8.00 -5.48 2.91
C LYS A 27 -7.19 -4.85 1.78
N HIS A 28 -7.74 -4.75 0.58
CA HIS A 28 -7.04 -4.19 -0.58
C HIS A 28 -6.55 -2.76 -0.37
N ALA A 29 -7.39 -1.81 0.03
CA ALA A 29 -7.00 -0.40 0.14
C ALA A 29 -5.94 -0.14 1.23
N THR A 30 -6.12 -0.73 2.42
CA THR A 30 -5.16 -0.54 3.53
C THR A 30 -3.86 -1.32 3.30
N PHE A 31 -3.97 -2.48 2.63
CA PHE A 31 -2.83 -3.30 2.21
C PHE A 31 -1.98 -2.60 1.16
N SER A 32 -2.59 -2.06 0.10
CA SER A 32 -1.87 -1.39 -0.98
C SER A 32 -1.06 -0.21 -0.46
N LEU A 33 -1.63 0.61 0.45
CA LEU A 33 -0.92 1.74 1.06
C LEU A 33 0.24 1.31 1.98
N SER A 34 0.04 0.25 2.77
CA SER A 34 1.06 -0.24 3.72
C SER A 34 2.20 -0.99 3.05
N GLY A 35 1.91 -1.60 1.90
CA GLY A 35 2.87 -2.36 1.11
C GLY A 35 3.51 -1.54 0.00
N THR A 36 3.45 -2.07 -1.22
CA THR A 36 4.24 -1.61 -2.38
C THR A 36 3.96 -0.18 -2.83
N ALA A 37 2.86 0.46 -2.42
CA ALA A 37 2.59 1.82 -2.82
C ALA A 37 3.46 2.85 -2.06
N LEU A 38 3.51 2.78 -0.72
CA LEU A 38 4.11 3.84 0.12
C LEU A 38 4.91 3.34 1.33
N GLY A 39 4.99 2.02 1.54
CA GLY A 39 5.75 1.43 2.65
C GLY A 39 5.37 2.02 4.00
N LEU A 40 4.08 2.16 4.31
CA LEU A 40 3.62 2.72 5.60
C LEU A 40 3.86 1.75 6.76
N ARG A 41 4.07 2.30 7.96
CA ARG A 41 4.06 1.53 9.21
C ARG A 41 2.62 1.22 9.57
N THR A 42 2.43 0.24 10.45
CA THR A 42 1.09 -0.10 10.96
C THR A 42 0.31 1.11 11.44
N GLU A 43 0.91 1.95 12.28
CA GLU A 43 0.22 3.12 12.81
C GLU A 43 0.00 4.21 11.74
N GLU A 44 0.98 4.44 10.88
CA GLU A 44 0.87 5.35 9.72
C GLU A 44 -0.28 4.92 8.79
N ALA A 45 -0.42 3.61 8.54
CA ALA A 45 -1.49 3.04 7.73
C ALA A 45 -2.87 3.21 8.38
N VAL A 46 -2.99 2.90 9.68
CA VAL A 46 -4.23 3.09 10.44
C VAL A 46 -4.67 4.55 10.43
N GLN A 47 -3.72 5.49 10.51
CA GLN A 47 -3.99 6.92 10.50
C GLN A 47 -4.00 7.57 9.11
N ALA A 48 -3.74 6.81 8.04
CA ALA A 48 -3.55 7.35 6.69
C ALA A 48 -4.76 8.15 6.19
N ALA A 49 -5.98 7.78 6.62
CA ALA A 49 -7.23 8.47 6.30
C ALA A 49 -7.15 9.99 6.46
N LYS A 50 -6.39 10.46 7.45
CA LYS A 50 -6.19 11.88 7.78
C LYS A 50 -5.46 12.65 6.68
N SER A 51 -4.67 11.98 5.84
CA SER A 51 -3.81 12.61 4.83
C SER A 51 -4.16 12.25 3.39
N LEU A 52 -5.10 11.32 3.15
CA LEU A 52 -5.36 10.79 1.80
C LEU A 52 -5.68 11.88 0.77
N LYS A 53 -6.53 12.86 1.10
CA LYS A 53 -6.87 13.96 0.18
C LYS A 53 -5.67 14.84 -0.14
N THR A 54 -4.77 15.04 0.82
CA THR A 54 -3.51 15.79 0.61
C THR A 54 -2.56 14.99 -0.26
N TRP A 55 -2.45 13.68 -0.05
CA TRP A 55 -1.64 12.80 -0.89
C TRP A 55 -2.17 12.75 -2.31
N GLU A 56 -3.48 12.64 -2.53
CA GLU A 56 -4.07 12.67 -3.88
C GLU A 56 -3.70 13.96 -4.61
N LYS A 57 -3.87 15.12 -3.95
CA LYS A 57 -3.49 16.42 -4.55
C LYS A 57 -2.00 16.48 -4.92
N ALA A 58 -1.12 16.00 -4.04
CA ALA A 58 0.32 15.95 -4.30
C ALA A 58 0.65 15.04 -5.50
N LEU A 59 0.00 13.87 -5.58
CA LEU A 59 0.18 12.92 -6.68
C LEU A 59 -0.31 13.48 -8.02
N LEU A 60 -1.46 14.16 -8.04
CA LEU A 60 -2.01 14.78 -9.25
C LEU A 60 -1.19 15.99 -9.72
N ARG A 61 -0.54 16.71 -8.80
CA ARG A 61 0.39 17.80 -9.13
C ARG A 61 1.72 17.31 -9.73
N GLY A 62 2.03 16.02 -9.60
CA GLY A 62 3.29 15.47 -10.10
C GLY A 62 4.40 15.37 -9.04
N ASP A 63 4.09 15.58 -7.76
CA ASP A 63 5.08 15.49 -6.68
C ASP A 63 5.72 14.08 -6.68
N LYS A 64 7.05 14.01 -6.62
CA LYS A 64 7.81 12.74 -6.64
C LYS A 64 7.78 12.00 -5.30
N ARG A 65 7.28 12.65 -4.25
CA ARG A 65 7.22 12.14 -2.88
C ARG A 65 5.91 12.55 -2.25
N VAL A 66 5.42 11.76 -1.29
CA VAL A 66 4.33 12.16 -0.40
C VAL A 66 4.83 12.25 1.03
N ARG A 67 4.31 13.24 1.77
CA ARG A 67 4.67 13.47 3.17
C ARG A 67 3.74 12.73 4.12
N VAL A 68 4.30 11.84 4.94
CA VAL A 68 3.61 11.12 6.01
C VAL A 68 3.79 11.88 7.32
N VAL A 69 2.68 12.32 7.93
CA VAL A 69 2.67 13.20 9.12
C VAL A 69 2.09 12.51 10.34
N PHE A 70 1.12 11.62 10.17
CA PHE A 70 0.43 10.95 11.27
C PHE A 70 0.91 9.51 11.46
N GLY A 71 0.96 9.06 12.72
CA GLY A 71 1.40 7.71 13.09
C GLY A 71 2.90 7.46 12.94
N THR A 72 3.68 8.50 12.69
CA THR A 72 5.13 8.42 12.51
C THR A 72 5.84 8.23 13.85
N LYS A 73 6.92 7.43 13.85
CA LYS A 73 7.73 7.17 15.05
C LYS A 73 8.24 8.46 15.67
N GLY A 74 7.96 8.67 16.97
CA GLY A 74 8.40 9.84 17.72
C GLY A 74 7.83 11.17 17.20
N GLY A 75 6.71 11.14 16.46
CA GLY A 75 6.08 12.33 15.90
C GLY A 75 6.87 13.01 14.78
N ARG A 76 7.91 12.36 14.23
CA ARG A 76 8.77 12.92 13.20
C ARG A 76 8.22 12.62 11.81
N PRO A 77 7.76 13.63 11.04
CA PRO A 77 7.28 13.41 9.68
C PRO A 77 8.38 12.82 8.80
N ARG A 78 7.97 12.03 7.80
CA ARG A 78 8.88 11.50 6.78
C ARG A 78 8.28 11.69 5.40
N ASP A 79 9.14 11.88 4.41
CA ASP A 79 8.74 11.80 3.01
C ASP A 79 8.96 10.37 2.52
N THR A 80 8.15 9.92 1.56
CA THR A 80 8.30 8.61 0.93
C THR A 80 8.21 8.77 -0.58
N THR A 81 9.09 8.08 -1.31
CA THR A 81 9.15 8.15 -2.76
C THR A 81 7.94 7.50 -3.41
N VAL A 82 7.40 8.16 -4.43
CA VAL A 82 6.34 7.63 -5.28
C VAL A 82 7.01 6.86 -6.42
N VAL A 83 7.10 5.54 -6.26
CA VAL A 83 7.78 4.65 -7.22
C VAL A 83 6.94 4.44 -8.47
N ASP A 84 5.68 4.06 -8.29
CA ASP A 84 4.69 3.88 -9.35
C ASP A 84 3.52 4.82 -9.09
N ARG A 85 3.47 5.92 -9.84
CA ARG A 85 2.48 6.98 -9.61
C ARG A 85 1.05 6.49 -9.80
N ASP A 86 0.80 5.71 -10.84
CA ASP A 86 -0.56 5.27 -11.17
C ASP A 86 -1.07 4.27 -10.15
N LYS A 87 -0.24 3.30 -9.75
CA LYS A 87 -0.53 2.36 -8.66
C LYS A 87 -0.80 3.10 -7.34
N VAL A 88 0.00 4.12 -7.02
CA VAL A 88 -0.20 4.91 -5.79
C VAL A 88 -1.48 5.73 -5.85
N ILE A 89 -1.79 6.39 -6.97
CA ILE A 89 -3.05 7.13 -7.15
C ILE A 89 -4.25 6.20 -7.00
N GLN A 90 -4.22 5.03 -7.62
CA GLN A 90 -5.30 4.03 -7.52
C GLN A 90 -5.50 3.59 -6.06
N ALA A 91 -4.41 3.27 -5.34
CA ALA A 91 -4.47 2.89 -3.94
C ALA A 91 -5.05 4.01 -3.05
N VAL A 92 -4.60 5.25 -3.25
CA VAL A 92 -5.09 6.41 -2.50
C VAL A 92 -6.58 6.66 -2.78
N ARG A 93 -7.02 6.59 -4.04
CA ARG A 93 -8.43 6.77 -4.41
C ARG A 93 -9.33 5.68 -3.84
N ALA A 94 -8.88 4.42 -3.89
CA ALA A 94 -9.59 3.31 -3.28
C ALA A 94 -9.76 3.53 -1.76
N ALA A 95 -8.70 3.98 -1.08
CA ALA A 95 -8.73 4.31 0.34
C ALA A 95 -9.65 5.50 0.65
N ILE A 96 -9.68 6.55 -0.18
CA ILE A 96 -10.61 7.68 -0.03
C ILE A 96 -12.06 7.22 -0.16
N LYS A 97 -12.36 6.46 -1.22
CA LYS A 97 -13.70 5.91 -1.47
C LYS A 97 -14.18 5.07 -0.29
N TYR A 98 -13.29 4.24 0.26
CA TYR A 98 -13.61 3.42 1.42
C TYR A 98 -13.81 4.27 2.68
N ALA A 99 -12.87 5.17 3.02
CA ALA A 99 -12.96 6.02 4.20
C ALA A 99 -14.25 6.87 4.21
N ASN A 100 -14.67 7.41 3.06
CA ASN A 100 -15.92 8.16 2.96
C ASN A 100 -17.16 7.32 3.30
N LYS A 101 -17.14 6.01 3.02
CA LYS A 101 -18.22 5.08 3.39
C LYS A 101 -18.12 4.60 4.84
N ASN A 102 -16.97 4.80 5.48
CA ASN A 102 -16.63 4.23 6.78
C ASN A 102 -16.27 5.32 7.81
N GLN A 103 -17.15 6.33 7.93
CA GLN A 103 -17.03 7.41 8.92
C GLN A 103 -15.69 8.18 8.88
N GLY A 104 -15.07 8.28 7.71
CA GLY A 104 -13.77 8.93 7.52
C GLY A 104 -12.57 8.12 8.04
N ARG A 105 -12.74 6.83 8.37
CA ARG A 105 -11.69 5.96 8.93
C ARG A 105 -11.42 4.77 8.02
N LEU A 106 -10.16 4.35 7.93
CA LEU A 106 -9.80 3.08 7.28
C LEU A 106 -10.05 1.89 8.20
N ILE A 107 -9.86 2.08 9.51
CA ILE A 107 -10.19 1.11 10.54
C ILE A 107 -11.09 1.81 11.55
N ASP A 108 -12.37 1.44 11.56
CA ASP A 108 -13.33 2.05 12.48
C ASP A 108 -13.30 1.35 13.84
N LYS A 109 -12.57 1.95 14.78
CA LYS A 109 -12.48 1.55 16.18
C LYS A 109 -12.42 2.80 17.06
N PRO A 110 -12.91 2.71 18.32
CA PRO A 110 -13.07 3.87 19.19
C PRO A 110 -11.75 4.53 19.60
N ASN A 111 -10.66 3.78 19.63
CA ASN A 111 -9.33 4.28 19.99
C ASN A 111 -8.25 3.69 19.08
N LEU A 112 -7.09 4.35 19.06
CA LEU A 112 -5.96 3.99 18.20
C LEU A 112 -5.42 2.58 18.47
N HIS A 113 -5.35 2.17 19.74
CA HIS A 113 -4.85 0.85 20.12
C HIS A 113 -5.73 -0.26 19.51
N SER A 114 -7.04 -0.20 19.72
CA SER A 114 -8.00 -1.13 19.13
C SER A 114 -8.00 -1.08 17.60
N ALA A 115 -7.77 0.08 16.99
CA ALA A 115 -7.64 0.22 15.54
C ALA A 115 -6.39 -0.51 15.00
N ILE A 116 -5.25 -0.35 15.68
CA ILE A 116 -4.01 -1.05 15.35
C ILE A 116 -4.19 -2.56 15.46
N ASP A 117 -4.85 -3.05 16.52
CA ASP A 117 -5.05 -4.48 16.70
C ASP A 117 -6.02 -5.07 15.68
N ARG A 118 -7.11 -4.34 15.34
CA ARG A 118 -7.98 -4.75 14.23
C ARG A 118 -7.22 -4.78 12.91
N TYR A 119 -6.36 -3.79 12.63
CA TYR A 119 -5.52 -3.80 11.44
C TYR A 119 -4.61 -5.04 11.40
N ARG A 120 -3.91 -5.36 12.49
CA ARG A 120 -3.05 -6.55 12.57
C ARG A 120 -3.85 -7.83 12.33
N ASN A 121 -5.06 -7.93 12.86
CA ASN A 121 -5.95 -9.07 12.62
C ASN A 121 -6.37 -9.17 11.15
N ILE A 122 -6.79 -8.06 10.53
CA ILE A 122 -7.15 -8.03 9.10
C ILE A 122 -5.99 -8.50 8.23
N VAL A 123 -4.77 -8.03 8.53
CA VAL A 123 -3.55 -8.43 7.81
C VAL A 123 -3.26 -9.92 8.03
N ARG A 124 -3.38 -10.42 9.25
CA ARG A 124 -3.21 -11.86 9.57
C ARG A 124 -4.25 -12.74 8.86
N GLU A 125 -5.53 -12.34 8.87
CA GLU A 125 -6.63 -13.01 8.18
C GLU A 125 -6.46 -13.01 6.66
N ALA A 126 -5.76 -12.02 6.11
CA ALA A 126 -5.40 -11.97 4.69
C ALA A 126 -4.20 -12.88 4.34
N GLY A 127 -3.72 -13.72 5.27
CA GLY A 127 -2.59 -14.64 5.06
C GLY A 127 -1.22 -13.95 5.09
N LEU A 128 -1.17 -12.68 5.51
CA LEU A 128 0.06 -11.90 5.57
C LEU A 128 0.75 -12.14 6.92
N THR A 129 1.17 -13.38 7.10
CA THR A 129 1.93 -13.88 8.24
C THR A 129 3.29 -14.39 7.76
N GLY A 130 4.25 -14.55 8.67
CA GLY A 130 5.59 -15.04 8.32
C GLY A 130 6.26 -14.23 7.21
N LYS A 131 6.60 -14.90 6.10
CA LYS A 131 7.29 -14.33 4.92
C LYS A 131 6.47 -13.31 4.13
N SER A 132 5.15 -13.24 4.37
CA SER A 132 4.24 -12.27 3.73
C SER A 132 3.71 -11.24 4.72
N SER A 133 4.30 -11.15 5.91
CA SER A 133 3.92 -10.18 6.96
C SER A 133 3.94 -8.72 6.49
N PRO A 134 3.32 -7.77 7.20
CA PRO A 134 3.41 -6.34 6.87
C PRO A 134 4.86 -5.83 6.88
N HIS A 135 5.75 -6.45 7.66
CA HIS A 135 7.19 -6.25 7.56
C HIS A 135 7.74 -6.64 6.18
N SER A 136 7.20 -7.71 5.61
CA SER A 136 7.52 -8.23 4.28
C SER A 136 6.94 -7.41 3.13
N LEU A 137 5.80 -6.78 3.32
CA LEU A 137 5.27 -5.82 2.36
C LEU A 137 6.13 -4.55 2.29
N ARG A 138 6.66 -4.11 3.43
CA ARG A 138 7.66 -3.02 3.47
C ARG A 138 8.96 -3.45 2.79
N TYR A 139 9.32 -4.74 2.81
CA TYR A 139 10.43 -5.25 2.00
C TYR A 139 10.13 -5.14 0.50
N ALA A 140 8.94 -5.52 0.05
CA ALA A 140 8.56 -5.40 -1.35
C ALA A 140 8.64 -3.94 -1.85
N TYR A 141 8.12 -2.97 -1.07
CA TYR A 141 8.32 -1.54 -1.35
C TYR A 141 9.80 -1.17 -1.41
N ALA A 142 10.62 -1.62 -0.46
CA ALA A 142 12.04 -1.28 -0.42
C ALA A 142 12.78 -1.73 -1.69
N VAL A 143 12.49 -2.94 -2.17
CA VAL A 143 13.07 -3.47 -3.42
C VAL A 143 12.63 -2.64 -4.62
N GLU A 144 11.32 -2.36 -4.76
CA GLU A 144 10.79 -1.51 -5.84
C GLU A 144 11.43 -0.11 -5.81
N ALA A 145 11.54 0.50 -4.64
CA ALA A 145 12.11 1.84 -4.48
C ALA A 145 13.61 1.90 -4.75
N ILE A 146 14.38 0.88 -4.38
CA ILE A 146 15.82 0.85 -4.69
C ILE A 146 16.02 0.71 -6.20
N ASN A 147 15.30 -0.21 -6.84
CA ASN A 147 15.35 -0.37 -8.29
C ASN A 147 14.93 0.92 -9.02
N TYR A 148 13.92 1.62 -8.50
CA TYR A 148 13.54 2.94 -8.99
C TYR A 148 14.70 3.93 -8.91
N HIS A 149 15.37 4.06 -7.76
CA HIS A 149 16.50 4.98 -7.62
C HIS A 149 17.71 4.57 -8.48
N LEU A 150 18.02 3.27 -8.59
CA LEU A 150 19.05 2.77 -9.50
C LEU A 150 18.75 3.16 -10.95
N SER A 151 17.49 3.01 -11.39
CA SER A 151 17.04 3.43 -12.74
C SER A 151 17.12 4.94 -12.98
N LYS A 152 17.24 5.75 -11.92
CA LYS A 152 17.46 7.21 -11.99
C LYS A 152 18.95 7.60 -11.93
N GLY A 153 19.86 6.62 -11.95
CA GLY A 153 21.31 6.85 -11.99
C GLY A 153 21.97 7.01 -10.62
N PHE A 154 21.26 6.78 -9.52
CA PHE A 154 21.86 6.80 -8.19
C PHE A 154 22.73 5.56 -7.97
N SER A 155 23.80 5.71 -7.20
CA SER A 155 24.56 4.54 -6.74
C SER A 155 23.70 3.68 -5.83
N ARG A 156 24.07 2.39 -5.70
CA ARG A 156 23.42 1.48 -4.75
C ARG A 156 23.41 2.02 -3.33
N LYS A 157 24.53 2.61 -2.87
CA LYS A 157 24.66 3.18 -1.53
C LYS A 157 23.70 4.35 -1.31
N GLU A 158 23.58 5.25 -2.28
CA GLU A 158 22.62 6.37 -2.22
C GLU A 158 21.18 5.88 -2.28
N ALA A 159 20.87 4.92 -3.15
CA ALA A 159 19.54 4.31 -3.26
C ALA A 159 19.11 3.66 -1.93
N GLU A 160 19.99 2.89 -1.30
CA GLU A 160 19.73 2.27 0.00
C GLU A 160 19.55 3.31 1.11
N ALA A 161 20.36 4.38 1.12
CA ALA A 161 20.21 5.47 2.08
C ALA A 161 18.87 6.21 1.91
N MET A 162 18.49 6.55 0.67
CA MET A 162 17.20 7.18 0.37
C MET A 162 16.03 6.30 0.80
N VAL A 163 16.06 4.99 0.51
CA VAL A 163 14.98 4.08 0.90
C VAL A 163 14.94 3.86 2.41
N SER A 164 16.09 3.90 3.09
CA SER A 164 16.14 3.89 4.55
C SER A 164 15.47 5.14 5.15
N MET A 165 15.68 6.31 4.54
CA MET A 165 15.00 7.56 4.89
C MET A 165 13.50 7.49 4.61
N ASP A 166 13.11 6.98 3.44
CA ASP A 166 11.71 6.77 3.06
C ASP A 166 11.02 5.87 4.08
N LEU A 167 11.62 4.76 4.48
CA LEU A 167 11.05 3.88 5.51
C LEU A 167 11.07 4.49 6.91
N GLY A 168 11.70 5.65 7.10
CA GLY A 168 11.83 6.39 8.35
C GLY A 168 12.81 5.74 9.34
N HIS A 169 13.88 5.11 8.84
CA HIS A 169 14.93 4.50 9.66
C HIS A 169 16.13 5.43 9.90
N GLY A 170 16.20 6.56 9.18
CA GLY A 170 17.39 7.40 9.11
C GLY A 170 18.40 6.84 8.09
N ASP A 171 19.40 7.63 7.73
CA ASP A 171 20.49 7.28 6.81
C ASP A 171 21.57 6.41 7.48
N GLY A 172 21.85 6.64 8.78
CA GLY A 172 22.86 5.91 9.55
C GLY A 172 22.50 4.48 10.01
N ARG A 173 21.38 3.90 9.55
CA ARG A 173 20.92 2.54 9.94
C ARG A 173 20.54 1.65 8.75
N GLY A 174 21.21 1.83 7.61
CA GLY A 174 20.99 1.09 6.36
C GLY A 174 21.15 -0.45 6.45
N HIS A 175 21.65 -0.99 7.58
CA HIS A 175 21.82 -2.43 7.82
C HIS A 175 20.53 -3.26 7.66
N TYR A 176 19.35 -2.65 7.70
CA TYR A 176 18.09 -3.34 7.44
C TYR A 176 17.83 -3.57 5.94
N VAL A 177 18.27 -2.63 5.08
CA VAL A 177 18.11 -2.72 3.62
C VAL A 177 19.22 -3.58 3.01
N ALA A 178 20.46 -3.43 3.46
CA ALA A 178 21.61 -4.22 3.00
C ALA A 178 21.41 -5.74 3.23
N ARG A 179 20.74 -6.12 4.33
CA ARG A 179 20.42 -7.53 4.64
C ARG A 179 19.44 -8.16 3.63
N VAL A 180 18.71 -7.35 2.86
CA VAL A 180 17.76 -7.79 1.82
C VAL A 180 18.49 -8.17 0.52
N TYR A 181 19.44 -7.33 0.06
CA TYR A 181 20.26 -7.66 -1.11
C TYR A 181 21.21 -8.83 -0.85
N ASN A 182 21.79 -8.93 0.36
CA ASN A 182 22.68 -10.04 0.70
C ASN A 182 21.97 -11.40 0.79
N ARG A 183 20.63 -11.45 0.81
CA ARG A 183 19.87 -12.71 0.69
C ARG A 183 19.50 -13.08 -0.75
N GLN A 184 19.59 -12.15 -1.70
CA GLN A 184 19.31 -12.39 -3.11
C GLN A 184 20.59 -12.56 -3.95
N GLY A 185 21.76 -12.21 -3.41
CA GLY A 185 23.07 -12.38 -4.06
C GLY A 185 23.93 -13.54 -3.54
N GLY A 186 23.39 -14.42 -2.69
CA GLY A 186 24.10 -15.60 -2.19
C GLY A 186 23.75 -16.83 -3.03
N HIS A 187 24.32 -16.93 -4.22
CA HIS A 187 24.39 -18.16 -5.00
C HIS A 187 25.85 -18.34 -5.41
N ASP A 188 26.64 -18.85 -4.47
CA ASP A 188 27.86 -19.61 -4.75
C ASP A 188 27.59 -21.06 -4.33
#